data_AF-A0A142YFH3-F1
#
_entry.id   AF-A0A142YFH3-F1
#
_cell.length_a   1.000
_cell.length_b   1.000
_cell.length_c   1.000
_cell.angle_alpha   90.00
_cell.angle_beta   90.00
_cell.angle_gamma   90.00
#
_symmetry.space_group_name_H-M   'P 1'
#
loop_
_entity.id
_entity.type
_entity.pdbx_description
1 polymer ?
#
loop_
_entity_poly.entity_id
_entity_poly.type
_entity_poly.pdbx_seq_one_letter_code
_entity_poly.pdbx_strand_id
1 'polypeptide(L)'
;MGNADLLLDVPMVESVVEESPASPRRGVRARLGGLARRVGSGAGWLFGLVSLVLGLAVLASTPILQFLSLGYLLESSGRVARTGRLRDGVFGVRLAGRVGGMAVGTLISMIPLWLVGSYANSAAVIDPGGAVERGWRFAAVAVWGLTCLHLLTAFLRGGRLRRFLWPFGGPFWLRRRWREGGLYAASRDGFWDFVARFRPAYYFRLGFVGFLGTLAWLVVPTSMIAATTRLPLLGPLGMIALACVAPVLPFLQTGYAVEGRASALFGLRSARERFRHAPWAFAFALLVLLAASIPLYLLKIEMIPREAAWLPGLVFVVFLAPARLLVGWAYARSLRRESRSHWFFRLLGRLAIVVVAVVYVVVVFLSQYTSWGGVWSLYEQHAFLTPAPFWSFER
;
A
#
# COMPACT_ATOMS: atom_id res chain seq x y z
N MET A 1 39.27 16.07 -75.56
CA MET A 1 38.86 16.05 -76.98
C MET A 1 37.88 14.90 -77.12
N GLY A 2 36.59 15.04 -77.37
CA GLY A 2 35.73 16.15 -77.72
C GLY A 2 34.49 15.50 -78.35
N ASN A 3 33.30 15.93 -77.92
CA ASN A 3 32.01 15.88 -78.64
C ASN A 3 31.43 14.50 -79.04
N ALA A 4 30.12 14.29 -79.17
CA ALA A 4 28.92 15.01 -78.82
C ALA A 4 27.73 14.15 -79.29
N ASP A 5 26.70 14.07 -78.42
CA ASP A 5 25.27 14.23 -78.72
C ASP A 5 24.46 13.23 -79.58
N LEU A 6 23.14 13.25 -79.25
CA LEU A 6 21.93 12.78 -79.96
C LEU A 6 21.55 11.30 -79.72
N LEU A 7 20.37 10.87 -79.24
CA LEU A 7 19.01 11.39 -79.02
C LEU A 7 18.35 10.45 -77.96
N LEU A 8 17.46 10.84 -77.06
CA LEU A 8 16.07 11.24 -77.31
C LEU A 8 15.49 11.88 -76.03
N ASP A 9 15.01 13.11 -76.16
CA ASP A 9 14.13 13.78 -75.19
C ASP A 9 12.78 13.04 -75.11
N VAL A 10 12.44 12.53 -73.92
CA VAL A 10 11.07 12.17 -73.54
C VAL A 10 10.65 13.18 -72.47
N PRO A 11 9.53 13.90 -72.64
CA PRO A 11 9.13 14.91 -71.67
C PRO A 11 8.80 14.24 -70.34
N MET A 12 9.51 14.65 -69.29
CA MET A 12 9.17 14.36 -67.91
C MET A 12 7.80 14.96 -67.62
N VAL A 13 6.77 14.10 -67.60
CA VAL A 13 5.48 14.44 -67.00
C VAL A 13 5.74 14.64 -65.51
N GLU A 14 5.88 15.90 -65.11
CA GLU A 14 5.91 16.32 -63.73
C GLU A 14 4.54 16.01 -63.14
N SER A 15 4.42 14.81 -62.55
CA SER A 15 3.25 14.44 -61.79
C SER A 15 3.22 15.34 -60.57
N VAL A 16 2.47 16.43 -60.67
CA VAL A 16 2.02 17.23 -59.53
C VAL A 16 1.33 16.27 -58.58
N VAL A 17 2.07 15.85 -57.55
CA VAL A 17 1.50 15.12 -56.42
C VAL A 17 0.62 16.11 -55.70
N GLU A 18 -0.66 16.10 -56.07
CA GLU A 18 -1.73 16.72 -55.32
C GLU A 18 -1.66 16.16 -53.88
N GLU A 19 -1.11 16.94 -52.95
CA GLU A 19 -1.24 16.67 -51.52
C GLU A 19 -2.73 16.73 -51.17
N SER A 20 -3.39 15.57 -51.24
CA SER A 20 -4.75 15.39 -50.77
C SER A 20 -4.83 15.92 -49.32
N PRO A 21 -5.67 16.92 -49.02
CA PRO A 21 -5.74 17.50 -47.70
C PRO A 21 -6.15 16.41 -46.70
N ALA A 22 -5.33 16.21 -45.67
CA ALA A 22 -5.57 15.21 -44.63
C ALA A 22 -6.99 15.40 -44.06
N SER A 23 -7.86 14.41 -44.30
CA SER A 23 -9.27 14.51 -43.92
C SER A 23 -9.46 14.92 -42.43
N PRO A 24 -10.27 15.95 -42.13
CA PRO A 24 -10.47 16.48 -40.76
C PRO A 24 -10.94 15.41 -39.75
N ARG A 25 -11.58 14.34 -40.24
CA ARG A 25 -12.10 13.23 -39.46
C ARG A 25 -11.01 12.36 -38.80
N ARG A 26 -9.79 12.29 -39.37
CA ARG A 26 -8.66 11.59 -38.73
C ARG A 26 -8.14 12.34 -37.49
N GLY A 27 -8.16 13.67 -37.52
CA GLY A 27 -7.75 14.52 -36.38
C GLY A 27 -8.67 14.38 -35.16
N VAL A 28 -9.99 14.36 -35.37
CA VAL A 28 -10.97 14.22 -34.28
C VAL A 28 -10.92 12.83 -33.65
N ARG A 29 -10.85 11.74 -34.44
CA ARG A 29 -10.68 10.36 -33.92
C ARG A 29 -9.34 10.18 -33.18
N ALA A 30 -8.26 10.79 -33.65
CA ALA A 30 -6.97 10.76 -32.98
C ALA A 30 -6.99 11.53 -31.64
N ARG A 31 -7.67 12.68 -31.58
CA ARG A 31 -7.86 13.46 -30.34
C ARG A 31 -8.76 12.75 -29.34
N LEU A 32 -9.90 12.18 -29.78
CA LEU A 32 -10.78 11.35 -28.94
C LEU A 32 -10.06 10.09 -28.43
N GLY A 33 -9.28 9.42 -29.27
CA GLY A 33 -8.44 8.30 -28.86
C GLY A 33 -7.31 8.71 -27.90
N GLY A 34 -6.80 9.94 -28.00
CA GLY A 34 -5.87 10.53 -27.04
C GLY A 34 -6.52 10.75 -25.67
N LEU A 35 -7.72 11.34 -25.64
CA LEU A 35 -8.48 11.58 -24.42
C LEU A 35 -8.88 10.26 -23.73
N ALA A 36 -9.41 9.29 -24.48
CA ALA A 36 -9.77 7.98 -23.95
C ALA A 36 -8.58 7.23 -23.34
N ARG A 37 -7.39 7.32 -23.95
CA ARG A 37 -6.16 6.74 -23.39
C ARG A 37 -5.71 7.44 -22.10
N ARG A 38 -5.84 8.76 -22.03
CA ARG A 38 -5.54 9.53 -20.80
C ARG A 38 -6.50 9.18 -19.67
N VAL A 39 -7.80 9.16 -19.95
CA VAL A 39 -8.84 8.75 -18.99
C VAL A 39 -8.61 7.31 -18.52
N GLY A 40 -8.37 6.38 -19.46
CA GLY A 40 -8.08 4.99 -19.13
C GLY A 40 -6.79 4.81 -18.30
N SER A 41 -5.76 5.60 -18.58
CA SER A 41 -4.53 5.61 -17.76
C SER A 41 -4.78 6.17 -16.36
N GLY A 42 -5.59 7.22 -16.23
CA GLY A 42 -5.98 7.81 -14.95
C GLY A 42 -6.80 6.83 -14.10
N ALA A 43 -7.84 6.23 -14.70
CA ALA A 43 -8.66 5.20 -14.05
C ALA A 43 -7.82 3.99 -13.62
N GLY A 44 -6.89 3.52 -14.48
CA GLY A 44 -5.98 2.44 -14.14
C GLY A 44 -5.02 2.77 -12.99
N TRP A 45 -4.57 4.03 -12.90
CA TRP A 45 -3.76 4.50 -11.77
C TRP A 45 -4.57 4.57 -10.48
N LEU A 46 -5.79 5.13 -10.52
CA LEU A 46 -6.70 5.18 -9.36
C LEU A 46 -7.06 3.77 -8.87
N PHE A 47 -7.40 2.86 -9.77
CA PHE A 47 -7.65 1.46 -9.43
C PHE A 47 -6.43 0.81 -8.78
N GLY A 48 -5.22 1.09 -9.30
CA GLY A 48 -3.98 0.65 -8.69
C GLY A 48 -3.73 1.23 -7.30
N LEU A 49 -4.12 2.49 -7.06
CA LEU A 49 -3.98 3.15 -5.77
C LEU A 49 -4.95 2.54 -4.75
N VAL A 50 -6.22 2.34 -5.12
CA VAL A 50 -7.21 1.65 -4.28
C VAL A 50 -6.74 0.24 -3.96
N SER A 51 -6.25 -0.50 -4.96
CA SER A 51 -5.70 -1.85 -4.76
C SER A 51 -4.49 -1.86 -3.83
N LEU A 52 -3.63 -0.85 -3.91
CA LEU A 52 -2.48 -0.69 -3.01
C LEU A 52 -2.93 -0.42 -1.57
N VAL A 53 -3.88 0.50 -1.37
CA VAL A 53 -4.42 0.83 -0.05
C VAL A 53 -5.08 -0.39 0.58
N LEU A 54 -5.96 -1.08 -0.16
CA LEU A 54 -6.63 -2.29 0.33
C LEU A 54 -5.63 -3.43 0.60
N GLY A 55 -4.64 -3.64 -0.28
CA GLY A 55 -3.60 -4.64 -0.08
C GLY A 55 -2.76 -4.37 1.17
N LEU A 56 -2.34 -3.11 1.38
CA LEU A 56 -1.62 -2.71 2.59
C LEU A 56 -2.47 -2.79 3.85
N ALA A 57 -3.79 -2.55 3.75
CA ALA A 57 -4.74 -2.67 4.85
C ALA A 57 -4.88 -4.14 5.29
N VAL A 58 -5.06 -5.05 4.34
CA VAL A 58 -5.10 -6.50 4.61
C VAL A 58 -3.79 -6.98 5.24
N LEU A 59 -2.64 -6.55 4.69
CA LEU A 59 -1.33 -6.85 5.28
C LEU A 59 -1.21 -6.28 6.70
N ALA A 60 -1.66 -5.03 6.93
CA ALA A 60 -1.59 -4.37 8.25
C ALA A 60 -2.47 -5.04 9.30
N SER A 61 -3.60 -5.65 8.91
CA SER A 61 -4.50 -6.39 9.82
C SER A 61 -4.08 -7.83 10.07
N THR A 62 -3.15 -8.37 9.27
CA THR A 62 -2.71 -9.76 9.42
C THR A 62 -1.44 -9.83 10.27
N PRO A 63 -1.44 -10.59 11.39
CA PRO A 63 -0.24 -10.79 12.20
C PRO A 63 0.96 -11.20 11.37
N ILE A 64 2.15 -10.71 11.73
CA ILE A 64 3.43 -10.94 11.02
C ILE A 64 3.48 -10.19 9.67
N LEU A 65 2.47 -10.31 8.81
CA LEU A 65 2.42 -9.61 7.53
C LEU A 65 2.31 -8.08 7.68
N GLN A 66 1.85 -7.59 8.82
CA GLN A 66 1.82 -6.16 9.15
C GLN A 66 3.20 -5.47 9.02
N PHE A 67 4.30 -6.22 9.23
CA PHE A 67 5.65 -5.71 9.04
C PHE A 67 5.94 -5.36 7.57
N LEU A 68 5.31 -6.04 6.61
CA LEU A 68 5.39 -5.64 5.20
C LEU A 68 4.73 -4.28 4.96
N SER A 69 3.57 -4.04 5.58
CA SER A 69 2.86 -2.76 5.48
C SER A 69 3.67 -1.64 6.12
N LEU A 70 4.17 -1.86 7.34
CA LEU A 70 5.07 -0.93 8.02
C LEU A 70 6.33 -0.65 7.20
N GLY A 71 6.98 -1.69 6.69
CA GLY A 71 8.16 -1.58 5.84
C GLY A 71 7.90 -0.81 4.55
N TYR A 72 6.74 -1.01 3.91
CA TYR A 72 6.33 -0.20 2.77
C TYR A 72 6.22 1.28 3.15
N LEU A 73 5.58 1.60 4.28
CA LEU A 73 5.44 2.99 4.74
C LEU A 73 6.78 3.63 5.14
N LEU A 74 7.70 2.87 5.72
CA LEU A 74 9.06 3.33 6.04
C LEU A 74 9.89 3.58 4.78
N GLU A 75 9.87 2.69 3.80
CA GLU A 75 10.57 2.93 2.53
C GLU A 75 9.92 4.09 1.76
N SER A 76 8.60 4.25 1.87
CA SER A 76 7.86 5.37 1.30
C SER A 76 8.34 6.71 1.89
N SER A 77 8.43 6.83 3.22
CA SER A 77 8.99 8.03 3.86
C SER A 77 10.47 8.22 3.53
N GLY A 78 11.25 7.14 3.46
CA GLY A 78 12.67 7.14 3.04
C GLY A 78 12.88 7.65 1.60
N ARG A 79 12.01 7.26 0.65
CA ARG A 79 12.03 7.77 -0.73
C ARG A 79 11.73 9.25 -0.78
N VAL A 80 10.73 9.71 -0.03
CA VAL A 80 10.45 11.15 0.07
C VAL A 80 11.62 11.87 0.73
N ALA A 81 12.23 11.30 1.76
CA ALA A 81 13.39 11.89 2.44
C ALA A 81 14.60 12.08 1.49
N ARG A 82 14.87 11.08 0.63
CA ARG A 82 15.94 11.15 -0.39
C ARG A 82 15.63 12.12 -1.54
N THR A 83 14.38 12.13 -2.03
CA THR A 83 13.99 12.87 -3.24
C THR A 83 13.47 14.28 -2.96
N GLY A 84 12.91 14.53 -1.77
CA GLY A 84 12.16 15.74 -1.42
C GLY A 84 10.78 15.87 -2.05
N ARG A 85 10.29 14.87 -2.79
CA ARG A 85 9.01 14.93 -3.52
C ARG A 85 8.02 13.92 -2.93
N LEU A 86 6.85 14.39 -2.48
CA LEU A 86 5.81 13.53 -1.89
C LEU A 86 5.32 12.44 -2.85
N ARG A 87 5.21 12.76 -4.14
CA ARG A 87 4.77 11.81 -5.18
C ARG A 87 5.68 10.58 -5.31
N ASP A 88 6.96 10.71 -4.97
CA ASP A 88 7.93 9.63 -5.10
C ASP A 88 7.80 8.60 -3.96
N GLY A 89 7.05 8.93 -2.91
CA GLY A 89 6.69 8.00 -1.84
C GLY A 89 5.55 7.04 -2.20
N VAL A 90 4.70 7.37 -3.17
CA VAL A 90 3.63 6.46 -3.64
C VAL A 90 4.14 5.64 -4.81
N PHE A 91 4.67 4.46 -4.51
CA PHE A 91 5.25 3.55 -5.51
C PHE A 91 4.54 2.20 -5.54
N GLY A 92 4.78 1.41 -6.59
CA GLY A 92 4.18 0.07 -6.72
C GLY A 92 2.71 0.06 -7.14
N VAL A 93 2.07 1.22 -7.37
CA VAL A 93 0.65 1.36 -7.77
C VAL A 93 0.25 0.46 -8.94
N ARG A 94 1.08 0.39 -9.99
CA ARG A 94 0.81 -0.47 -11.16
C ARG A 94 0.85 -1.97 -10.83
N LEU A 95 1.74 -2.36 -9.92
CA LEU A 95 1.90 -3.75 -9.50
C LEU A 95 0.73 -4.16 -8.58
N ALA A 96 0.37 -3.29 -7.64
CA ALA A 96 -0.82 -3.45 -6.80
C ALA A 96 -2.10 -3.51 -7.62
N GLY A 97 -2.27 -2.64 -8.62
CA GLY A 97 -3.39 -2.71 -9.56
C GLY A 97 -3.44 -4.00 -10.39
N ARG A 98 -2.29 -4.64 -10.64
CA ARG A 98 -2.29 -5.97 -11.26
C ARG A 98 -2.83 -7.03 -10.31
N VAL A 99 -2.42 -7.03 -9.04
CA VAL A 99 -2.94 -7.95 -8.02
C VAL A 99 -4.43 -7.70 -7.75
N GLY A 100 -4.85 -6.44 -7.59
CA GLY A 100 -6.26 -6.09 -7.44
C GLY A 100 -7.07 -6.53 -8.66
N GLY A 101 -6.53 -6.38 -9.87
CA GLY A 101 -7.14 -6.89 -11.10
C GLY A 101 -7.26 -8.41 -11.15
N MET A 102 -6.31 -9.15 -10.56
CA MET A 102 -6.42 -10.61 -10.38
C MET A 102 -7.53 -10.95 -9.39
N ALA A 103 -7.57 -10.29 -8.23
CA ALA A 103 -8.58 -10.53 -7.20
C ALA A 103 -10.00 -10.25 -7.72
N VAL A 104 -10.22 -9.07 -8.31
CA VAL A 104 -11.51 -8.71 -8.93
C VAL A 104 -11.84 -9.64 -10.09
N GLY A 105 -10.86 -9.98 -10.92
CA GLY A 105 -11.04 -10.92 -12.03
C GLY A 105 -11.50 -12.30 -11.56
N THR A 106 -10.90 -12.82 -10.47
CA THR A 106 -11.31 -14.07 -9.84
C THR A 106 -12.73 -13.98 -9.31
N LEU A 107 -13.06 -12.93 -8.54
CA LEU A 107 -14.40 -12.74 -7.98
C LEU A 107 -15.48 -12.71 -9.08
N ILE A 108 -15.26 -11.93 -10.14
CA ILE A 108 -16.20 -11.86 -11.26
C ILE A 108 -16.32 -13.23 -11.95
N SER A 109 -15.22 -13.95 -12.10
CA SER A 109 -15.23 -15.29 -12.71
C SER A 109 -15.97 -16.33 -11.86
N MET A 110 -16.18 -16.10 -10.56
CA MET A 110 -16.94 -17.00 -9.68
C MET A 110 -18.45 -16.77 -9.73
N ILE A 111 -18.93 -15.67 -10.33
CA ILE A 111 -20.37 -15.34 -10.40
C ILE A 111 -21.21 -16.49 -11.00
N PRO A 112 -20.84 -17.11 -12.15
CA PRO A 112 -21.63 -18.21 -12.70
C PRO A 112 -21.73 -19.41 -11.75
N LEU A 113 -20.64 -19.70 -11.01
CA LEU A 113 -20.62 -20.78 -10.04
C LEU A 113 -21.52 -20.47 -8.84
N TRP A 114 -21.51 -19.24 -8.33
CA TRP A 114 -22.42 -18.82 -7.26
C TRP A 114 -23.89 -18.91 -7.69
N LEU A 115 -24.20 -18.48 -8.91
CA LEU A 115 -25.55 -18.51 -9.46
C LEU A 115 -26.07 -19.97 -9.58
N VAL A 116 -25.28 -20.85 -10.19
CA VAL A 116 -25.66 -22.26 -10.35
C VAL A 116 -25.71 -22.98 -9.00
N GLY A 117 -24.80 -22.64 -8.07
CA GLY A 117 -24.85 -23.15 -6.70
C GLY A 117 -26.12 -22.73 -5.96
N SER A 118 -26.57 -21.48 -6.15
CA SER A 118 -27.83 -20.99 -5.59
C SER A 118 -29.02 -21.79 -6.11
N TYR A 119 -29.10 -22.03 -7.43
CA TYR A 119 -30.18 -22.83 -8.01
C TYR A 119 -30.14 -24.29 -7.57
N ALA A 120 -28.96 -24.89 -7.44
CA ALA A 120 -28.81 -26.25 -6.93
C ALA A 120 -29.28 -26.38 -5.47
N ASN A 121 -28.99 -25.39 -4.62
CA ASN A 121 -29.47 -25.36 -3.25
C ASN A 121 -30.99 -25.21 -3.18
N SER A 122 -31.58 -24.34 -4.02
CA SER A 122 -33.03 -24.22 -4.12
C SER A 122 -33.70 -25.51 -4.61
N ALA A 123 -33.11 -26.20 -5.59
CA ALA A 123 -33.64 -27.46 -6.10
C ALA A 123 -33.65 -28.56 -5.02
N ALA A 124 -32.62 -28.61 -4.16
CA ALA A 124 -32.55 -29.58 -3.06
C ALA A 124 -33.64 -29.37 -1.99
N VAL A 125 -34.15 -28.14 -1.86
CA VAL A 125 -35.26 -27.84 -0.94
C VAL A 125 -36.62 -28.17 -1.58
N ILE A 126 -36.76 -27.95 -2.89
CA ILE A 126 -38.05 -28.12 -3.60
C ILE A 126 -38.31 -29.59 -3.98
N ASP A 127 -37.30 -30.28 -4.51
CA ASP A 127 -37.40 -31.65 -5.06
C ASP A 127 -36.28 -32.54 -4.50
N PRO A 128 -36.27 -32.82 -3.18
CA PRO A 128 -35.20 -33.55 -2.54
C PRO A 128 -35.07 -34.97 -3.11
N GLY A 129 -33.89 -35.30 -3.62
CA GLY A 129 -33.59 -36.59 -4.25
C GLY A 129 -34.20 -36.77 -5.64
N GLY A 130 -34.90 -35.76 -6.18
CA GLY A 130 -35.55 -35.85 -7.47
C GLY A 130 -34.63 -35.58 -8.66
N ALA A 131 -35.21 -35.64 -9.86
CA ALA A 131 -34.45 -35.48 -11.10
C ALA A 131 -33.91 -34.06 -11.28
N VAL A 132 -34.63 -33.05 -10.78
CA VAL A 132 -34.26 -31.64 -10.90
C VAL A 132 -33.06 -31.32 -10.01
N GLU A 133 -33.03 -31.80 -8.76
CA GLU A 133 -31.87 -31.65 -7.88
C GLU A 133 -30.62 -32.28 -8.50
N ARG A 134 -30.72 -33.53 -8.98
CA ARG A 134 -29.58 -34.23 -9.61
C ARG A 134 -29.05 -33.47 -10.82
N GLY A 135 -29.92 -32.93 -11.66
CA GLY A 135 -29.54 -32.12 -12.82
C GLY A 135 -28.75 -30.88 -12.43
N TRP A 136 -29.25 -30.11 -11.46
CA TRP A 136 -28.55 -28.92 -10.97
C TRP A 136 -27.25 -29.22 -10.24
N ARG A 137 -27.17 -30.33 -9.49
CA ARG A 137 -25.91 -30.79 -8.87
C ARG A 137 -24.86 -31.14 -9.91
N PHE A 138 -25.24 -31.84 -10.98
CA PHE A 138 -24.33 -32.12 -12.09
C PHE A 138 -23.88 -30.82 -12.78
N ALA A 139 -24.81 -29.90 -13.05
CA ALA A 139 -24.49 -28.59 -13.62
C ALA A 139 -23.52 -27.79 -12.74
N ALA A 140 -23.70 -27.82 -11.41
CA ALA A 140 -22.79 -27.16 -10.47
C ALA A 140 -21.37 -27.72 -10.54
N VAL A 141 -21.21 -29.04 -10.61
CA VAL A 141 -19.91 -29.70 -10.78
C VAL A 141 -19.27 -29.34 -12.12
N ALA A 142 -20.04 -29.35 -13.20
CA ALA A 142 -19.54 -28.99 -14.53
C ALA A 142 -19.07 -27.52 -14.58
N VAL A 143 -19.88 -26.59 -14.06
CA VAL A 143 -19.55 -25.16 -14.00
C VAL A 143 -18.37 -24.90 -13.07
N TRP A 144 -18.24 -25.63 -11.97
CA TRP A 144 -17.05 -25.59 -11.11
C TRP A 144 -15.78 -25.97 -11.88
N GLY A 145 -15.80 -27.10 -12.59
CA GLY A 145 -14.66 -27.54 -13.39
C GLY A 145 -14.26 -26.53 -14.47
N LEU A 146 -15.24 -25.96 -15.18
CA LEU A 146 -15.01 -24.91 -16.17
C LEU A 146 -14.46 -23.62 -15.55
N THR A 147 -14.95 -23.23 -14.38
CA THR A 147 -14.49 -22.05 -13.65
C THR A 147 -13.04 -22.23 -13.19
N CYS A 148 -12.72 -23.38 -12.61
CA CYS A 148 -11.35 -23.72 -12.21
C CYS A 148 -10.38 -23.70 -13.40
N LEU A 149 -10.77 -24.30 -14.53
CA LEU A 149 -9.97 -24.28 -15.76
C LEU A 149 -9.76 -22.85 -16.27
N HIS A 150 -10.83 -22.04 -16.30
CA HIS A 150 -10.77 -20.65 -16.73
C HIS A 150 -9.82 -19.82 -15.84
N LEU A 151 -9.99 -19.89 -14.52
CA LEU A 151 -9.11 -19.20 -13.56
C LEU A 151 -7.65 -19.61 -13.74
N LEU A 152 -7.37 -20.92 -13.82
CA LEU A 152 -6.04 -21.45 -14.02
C LEU A 152 -5.41 -20.90 -15.31
N THR A 153 -6.14 -20.91 -16.43
CA THR A 153 -5.65 -20.32 -17.68
C THR A 153 -5.45 -18.80 -17.60
N ALA A 154 -6.28 -18.07 -16.87
CA ALA A 154 -6.13 -16.63 -16.69
C ALA A 154 -4.86 -16.29 -15.90
N PHE A 155 -4.57 -17.04 -14.82
CA PHE A 155 -3.34 -16.88 -14.04
C PHE A 155 -2.09 -17.23 -14.85
N LEU A 156 -2.09 -18.38 -15.54
CA LEU A 156 -0.96 -18.82 -16.38
C LEU A 156 -0.64 -17.83 -17.52
N ARG A 157 -1.63 -17.06 -17.98
CA ARG A 157 -1.44 -16.02 -19.02
C ARG A 157 -1.00 -14.67 -18.45
N GLY A 158 -0.60 -14.61 -17.18
CA GLY A 158 -0.06 -13.43 -16.51
C GLY A 158 -1.08 -12.58 -15.75
N GLY A 159 -2.29 -13.11 -15.49
CA GLY A 159 -3.23 -12.55 -14.52
C GLY A 159 -3.70 -11.12 -14.81
N ARG A 160 -3.91 -10.74 -16.07
CA ARG A 160 -4.52 -9.43 -16.40
C ARG A 160 -6.04 -9.52 -16.29
N LEU A 161 -6.70 -8.51 -15.73
CA LEU A 161 -8.17 -8.46 -15.57
C LEU A 161 -8.94 -8.85 -16.85
N ARG A 162 -8.54 -8.33 -18.01
CA ARG A 162 -9.17 -8.67 -19.32
C ARG A 162 -9.17 -10.17 -19.64
N ARG A 163 -8.21 -10.95 -19.12
CA ARG A 163 -8.14 -12.40 -19.35
C ARG A 163 -9.18 -13.16 -18.51
N PHE A 164 -9.51 -12.65 -17.33
CA PHE A 164 -10.60 -13.18 -16.51
C PHE A 164 -11.97 -12.88 -17.12
N LEU A 165 -12.13 -11.73 -17.78
CA LEU A 165 -13.39 -11.34 -18.43
C LEU A 165 -13.63 -12.03 -19.78
N TRP A 166 -12.64 -12.72 -20.36
CA TRP A 166 -12.74 -13.34 -21.68
C TRP A 166 -12.44 -14.86 -21.65
N PRO A 167 -13.45 -15.71 -21.41
CA PRO A 167 -13.26 -17.14 -21.16
C PRO A 167 -12.87 -17.97 -22.41
N PHE A 168 -13.33 -17.58 -23.59
CA PHE A 168 -13.24 -18.41 -24.81
C PHE A 168 -11.80 -18.65 -25.32
N GLY A 169 -10.87 -17.77 -24.98
CA GLY A 169 -9.49 -17.86 -25.48
C GLY A 169 -8.53 -18.68 -24.60
N GLY A 170 -8.99 -19.22 -23.47
CA GLY A 170 -8.16 -19.93 -22.48
C GLY A 170 -7.82 -21.38 -22.87
N PRO A 171 -8.82 -22.23 -23.18
CA PRO A 171 -8.62 -23.67 -23.37
C PRO A 171 -7.68 -24.02 -24.53
N PHE A 172 -7.85 -23.37 -25.68
CA PHE A 172 -7.00 -23.61 -26.86
C PHE A 172 -5.53 -23.22 -26.62
N TRP A 173 -5.31 -22.14 -25.88
CA TRP A 173 -3.96 -21.70 -25.50
C TRP A 173 -3.29 -22.71 -24.56
N LEU A 174 -4.03 -23.23 -23.57
CA LEU A 174 -3.51 -24.22 -22.63
C LEU A 174 -3.14 -25.52 -23.34
N ARG A 175 -4.02 -26.02 -24.23
CA ARG A 175 -3.75 -27.24 -25.03
C ARG A 175 -2.48 -27.09 -25.87
N ARG A 176 -2.30 -25.92 -26.51
CA ARG A 176 -1.08 -25.63 -27.27
C ARG A 176 0.16 -25.63 -26.38
N ARG A 177 0.13 -24.92 -25.24
CA ARG A 177 1.27 -24.83 -24.31
C ARG A 177 1.62 -26.16 -23.64
N TRP A 178 0.62 -26.99 -23.35
CA TRP A 178 0.84 -28.33 -22.82
C TRP A 178 1.62 -29.19 -23.83
N ARG A 179 1.29 -29.09 -25.12
CA ARG A 179 1.99 -29.80 -26.20
C ARG A 179 3.42 -29.30 -26.43
N GLU A 180 3.68 -28.01 -26.22
CA GLU A 180 5.01 -27.42 -26.33
C GLU A 180 5.97 -27.83 -25.19
N GLY A 181 5.43 -28.38 -24.08
CA GLY A 181 6.24 -28.76 -22.91
C GLY A 181 6.70 -27.56 -22.06
N GLY A 182 7.29 -27.82 -20.88
CA GLY A 182 7.92 -26.78 -20.04
C GLY A 182 6.96 -25.83 -19.30
N LEU A 183 5.64 -26.05 -19.36
CA LEU A 183 4.63 -25.19 -18.73
C LEU A 183 4.89 -25.00 -17.22
N TYR A 184 5.23 -26.07 -16.49
CA TYR A 184 5.47 -26.00 -15.05
C TYR A 184 6.66 -25.09 -14.71
N ALA A 185 7.82 -25.30 -15.36
CA ALA A 185 9.01 -24.50 -15.13
C ALA A 185 8.76 -23.01 -15.43
N ALA A 186 8.18 -22.71 -16.61
CA ALA A 186 7.85 -21.34 -16.99
C ALA A 186 6.85 -20.67 -16.03
N SER A 187 5.89 -21.43 -15.50
CA SER A 187 4.88 -20.90 -14.57
C SER A 187 5.46 -20.69 -13.17
N ARG A 188 6.28 -21.63 -12.69
CA ARG A 188 6.99 -21.56 -11.42
C ARG A 188 7.94 -20.35 -11.41
N ASP A 189 8.78 -20.25 -12.43
CA ASP A 189 9.77 -19.18 -12.55
C ASP A 189 9.07 -17.83 -12.72
N GLY A 190 8.02 -17.77 -13.56
CA GLY A 190 7.19 -16.57 -13.71
C GLY A 190 6.47 -16.15 -12.43
N PHE A 191 6.04 -17.10 -11.59
CA PHE A 191 5.45 -16.82 -10.28
C PHE A 191 6.49 -16.24 -9.32
N TRP A 192 7.66 -16.88 -9.18
CA TRP A 192 8.71 -16.39 -8.29
C TRP A 192 9.29 -15.05 -8.76
N ASP A 193 9.43 -14.84 -10.07
CA ASP A 193 9.79 -13.55 -10.65
C ASP A 193 8.74 -12.47 -10.34
N PHE A 194 7.45 -12.84 -10.31
CA PHE A 194 6.39 -11.92 -9.94
C PHE A 194 6.45 -11.56 -8.46
N VAL A 195 6.61 -12.55 -7.58
CA VAL A 195 6.76 -12.35 -6.13
C VAL A 195 8.02 -11.53 -5.82
N ALA A 196 9.13 -11.80 -6.50
CA ALA A 196 10.39 -11.07 -6.32
C ALA A 196 10.28 -9.58 -6.63
N ARG A 197 9.39 -9.16 -7.55
CA ARG A 197 9.11 -7.74 -7.84
C ARG A 197 8.56 -6.98 -6.64
N PHE A 198 7.88 -7.65 -5.71
CA PHE A 198 7.42 -7.05 -4.46
C PHE A 198 8.53 -6.89 -3.43
N ARG A 199 9.70 -7.52 -3.62
CA ARG A 199 10.82 -7.52 -2.66
C ARG A 199 10.35 -7.76 -1.21
N PRO A 200 9.53 -8.80 -0.93
CA PRO A 200 8.86 -8.95 0.36
C PRO A 200 9.85 -9.04 1.52
N ALA A 201 10.95 -9.78 1.36
CA ALA A 201 11.99 -9.90 2.39
C ALA A 201 12.62 -8.55 2.79
N TYR A 202 12.79 -7.64 1.82
CA TYR A 202 13.34 -6.31 2.10
C TYR A 202 12.36 -5.48 2.94
N TYR A 203 11.09 -5.40 2.53
CA TYR A 203 10.08 -4.65 3.29
C TYR A 203 9.82 -5.27 4.65
N PHE A 204 9.78 -6.60 4.73
CA PHE A 204 9.61 -7.32 5.99
C PHE A 204 10.72 -6.97 6.96
N ARG A 205 11.99 -7.06 6.54
CA ARG A 205 13.13 -6.70 7.38
C ARG A 205 13.09 -5.24 7.80
N LEU A 206 12.79 -4.33 6.87
CA LEU A 206 12.71 -2.90 7.16
C LEU A 206 11.61 -2.60 8.18
N GLY A 207 10.44 -3.19 8.01
CA GLY A 207 9.33 -3.05 8.96
C GLY A 207 9.63 -3.69 10.31
N PHE A 208 10.15 -4.91 10.33
CA PHE A 208 10.46 -5.65 11.56
C PHE A 208 11.52 -4.95 12.41
N VAL A 209 12.64 -4.52 11.82
CA VAL A 209 13.70 -3.79 12.55
C VAL A 209 13.20 -2.42 12.98
N GLY A 210 12.45 -1.71 12.13
CA GLY A 210 11.83 -0.44 12.47
C GLY A 210 10.86 -0.58 13.65
N PHE A 211 10.06 -1.64 13.66
CA PHE A 211 9.16 -1.99 14.76
C PHE A 211 9.93 -2.27 16.05
N LEU A 212 10.93 -3.17 16.03
CA LEU A 212 11.71 -3.52 17.21
C LEU A 212 12.45 -2.33 17.81
N GLY A 213 13.09 -1.49 16.99
CA GLY A 213 13.76 -0.29 17.49
C GLY A 213 12.79 0.71 18.10
N THR A 214 11.60 0.86 17.52
CA THR A 214 10.54 1.72 18.08
C THR A 214 9.98 1.16 19.38
N LEU A 215 9.75 -0.15 19.42
CA LEU A 215 9.30 -0.86 20.62
C LEU A 215 10.31 -0.71 21.75
N ALA A 216 11.61 -0.86 21.49
CA ALA A 216 12.66 -0.70 22.49
C ALA A 216 12.61 0.68 23.19
N TRP A 217 12.29 1.74 22.44
CA TRP A 217 12.11 3.08 22.98
C TRP A 217 10.79 3.27 23.73
N LEU A 218 9.72 2.60 23.30
CA LEU A 218 8.38 2.77 23.87
C LEU A 218 8.12 1.90 25.10
N VAL A 219 8.73 0.72 25.19
CA VAL A 219 8.49 -0.23 26.30
C VAL A 219 8.77 0.43 27.64
N VAL A 220 9.90 1.11 27.81
CA VAL A 220 10.27 1.75 29.09
C VAL A 220 9.21 2.76 29.57
N PRO A 221 8.89 3.85 28.83
CA PRO A 221 7.91 4.82 29.29
C PRO A 221 6.50 4.22 29.42
N THR A 222 6.13 3.29 28.53
CA THR A 222 4.82 2.63 28.55
C THR A 222 4.64 1.76 29.78
N SER A 223 5.65 0.95 30.13
CA SER A 223 5.63 0.11 31.32
C SER A 223 5.62 0.94 32.62
N MET A 224 6.30 2.08 32.65
CA MET A 224 6.23 3.02 33.78
C MET A 224 4.79 3.55 33.99
N ILE A 225 4.10 3.93 32.91
CA ILE A 225 2.69 4.35 32.98
C ILE A 225 1.80 3.19 33.41
N ALA A 226 1.99 1.99 32.85
CA ALA A 226 1.22 0.80 33.23
C ALA A 226 1.39 0.42 34.71
N ALA A 227 2.56 0.69 35.30
CA ALA A 227 2.87 0.43 36.70
C ALA A 227 2.26 1.46 37.69
N THR A 228 1.57 2.50 37.20
CA THR A 228 0.97 3.56 38.05
C THR A 228 0.03 3.00 39.11
N THR A 229 -0.66 1.89 38.82
CA THR A 229 -1.57 1.22 39.78
C THR A 229 -0.85 0.69 41.02
N ARG A 230 0.44 0.36 40.91
CA ARG A 230 1.29 -0.08 42.03
C ARG A 230 2.13 1.04 42.61
N LEU A 231 2.64 1.92 41.74
CA LEU A 231 3.56 3.00 42.09
C LEU A 231 3.10 4.31 41.44
N PRO A 232 2.27 5.11 42.13
CA PRO A 232 1.64 6.31 41.55
C PRO A 232 2.64 7.32 40.96
N LEU A 233 3.84 7.43 41.53
CA LEU A 233 4.89 8.34 41.06
C LEU A 233 5.49 7.93 39.70
N LEU A 234 5.39 6.65 39.30
CA LEU A 234 5.91 6.19 38.01
C LEU A 234 5.06 6.67 36.83
N GLY A 235 3.77 6.95 37.04
CA GLY A 235 2.88 7.45 35.99
C GLY A 235 3.34 8.77 35.38
N PRO A 236 3.49 9.85 36.18
CA PRO A 236 4.01 11.14 35.70
C PRO A 236 5.41 11.03 35.08
N LEU A 237 6.31 10.25 35.67
CA LEU A 237 7.65 10.03 35.13
C LEU A 237 7.61 9.33 33.76
N GLY A 238 6.77 8.31 33.63
CA GLY A 238 6.53 7.60 32.36
C GLY A 238 5.92 8.51 31.30
N MET A 239 4.97 9.37 31.68
CA MET A 239 4.39 10.38 30.80
C MET A 239 5.43 11.40 30.31
N ILE A 240 6.30 11.90 31.20
CA ILE A 240 7.39 12.82 30.83
C ILE A 240 8.40 12.13 29.90
N ALA A 241 8.77 10.89 30.22
CA ALA A 241 9.65 10.09 29.38
C ALA A 241 9.04 9.86 27.98
N LEU A 242 7.74 9.53 27.91
CA LEU A 242 7.02 9.37 26.65
C LEU A 242 6.96 10.68 25.86
N ALA A 243 6.70 11.82 26.52
CA ALA A 243 6.66 13.13 25.89
C ALA A 243 8.01 13.54 25.27
N CYS A 244 9.12 13.03 25.83
CA CYS A 244 10.46 13.25 25.29
C CYS A 244 10.79 12.32 24.11
N VAL A 245 10.36 11.06 24.18
CA VAL A 245 10.72 10.01 23.20
C VAL A 245 9.81 10.04 21.97
N ALA A 246 8.49 10.11 22.18
CA ALA A 246 7.49 9.98 21.12
C ALA A 246 7.69 10.95 19.94
N PRO A 247 8.00 12.25 20.16
CA PRO A 247 8.25 13.19 19.06
C PRO A 247 9.43 12.83 18.16
N VAL A 248 10.41 12.10 18.68
CA VAL A 248 11.69 11.82 17.99
C VAL A 248 11.59 10.55 17.15
N LEU A 249 10.77 9.58 17.57
CA LEU A 249 10.58 8.28 16.93
C LEU A 249 10.31 8.30 15.42
N PRO A 250 9.34 9.08 14.89
CA PRO A 250 9.02 9.01 13.46
C PRO A 250 10.20 9.49 12.59
N PHE A 251 11.03 10.39 13.11
CA PHE A 251 12.23 10.87 12.44
C PHE A 251 13.40 9.88 12.54
N LEU A 252 13.52 9.13 13.65
CA LEU A 252 14.48 8.03 13.77
C LEU A 252 14.12 6.88 12.81
N GLN A 253 12.84 6.52 12.72
CA GLN A 253 12.32 5.54 11.77
C GLN A 253 12.61 5.94 10.31
N THR A 254 12.40 7.21 9.97
CA THR A 254 12.71 7.75 8.64
C THR A 254 14.22 7.79 8.39
N GLY A 255 15.02 8.19 9.38
CA GLY A 255 16.48 8.14 9.32
C GLY A 255 16.99 6.72 9.05
N TYR A 256 16.44 5.72 9.73
CA TYR A 256 16.72 4.31 9.47
C TYR A 256 16.38 3.89 8.04
N ALA A 257 15.22 4.29 7.51
CA ALA A 257 14.85 4.01 6.13
C ALA A 257 15.75 4.70 5.10
N VAL A 258 16.37 5.82 5.46
CA VAL A 258 17.33 6.55 4.62
C VAL A 258 18.72 5.93 4.67
N GLU A 259 19.25 5.69 5.87
CA GLU A 259 20.63 5.25 6.12
C GLU A 259 20.82 3.74 5.95
N GLY A 260 19.75 2.95 6.12
CA GLY A 260 19.78 1.49 6.02
C GLY A 260 20.48 0.77 7.18
N ARG A 261 20.88 1.51 8.24
CA ARG A 261 21.61 0.99 9.40
C ARG A 261 20.73 1.00 10.65
N ALA A 262 20.59 -0.14 11.32
CA ALA A 262 19.74 -0.25 12.52
C ALA A 262 20.16 0.71 13.65
N SER A 263 21.45 1.08 13.73
CA SER A 263 21.97 2.06 14.70
C SER A 263 21.34 3.46 14.56
N ALA A 264 20.82 3.81 13.37
CA ALA A 264 20.13 5.08 13.15
C ALA A 264 18.86 5.22 14.02
N LEU A 265 18.23 4.10 14.42
CA LEU A 265 17.08 4.10 15.32
C LEU A 265 17.42 4.57 16.74
N PHE A 266 18.70 4.58 17.12
CA PHE A 266 19.17 5.03 18.43
C PHE A 266 19.97 6.34 18.36
N GLY A 267 20.11 6.92 17.17
CA GLY A 267 20.89 8.12 16.89
C GLY A 267 20.21 9.43 17.29
N LEU A 268 19.88 9.63 18.57
CA LEU A 268 19.21 10.85 19.05
C LEU A 268 19.93 12.16 18.67
N ARG A 269 21.26 12.15 18.64
CA ARG A 269 22.07 13.32 18.23
C ARG A 269 21.80 13.71 16.78
N SER A 270 21.71 12.73 15.88
CA SER A 270 21.38 12.95 14.47
C SER A 270 20.00 13.58 14.35
N ALA A 271 18.97 12.99 14.99
CA ALA A 271 17.61 13.53 14.97
C ALA A 271 17.52 14.97 15.51
N ARG A 272 18.22 15.27 16.61
CA ARG A 272 18.29 16.63 17.18
C ARG A 272 18.97 17.63 16.25
N GLU A 273 20.05 17.23 15.59
CA GLU A 273 20.72 18.10 14.61
C GLU A 273 19.82 18.35 13.39
N ARG A 274 19.11 17.33 12.90
CA ARG A 274 18.13 17.50 11.81
C ARG A 274 17.01 18.49 12.17
N PHE A 275 16.47 18.40 13.39
CA PHE A 275 15.48 19.36 13.88
C PHE A 275 16.00 20.81 13.85
N ARG A 276 17.28 21.06 14.17
CA ARG A 276 17.87 22.41 14.17
C ARG A 276 17.87 23.07 12.78
N HIS A 277 17.81 22.29 11.70
CA HIS A 277 17.80 22.79 10.33
C HIS A 277 16.38 23.13 9.84
N ALA A 278 15.36 22.38 10.28
CA ALA A 278 13.98 22.55 9.82
C ALA A 278 12.93 22.36 10.95
N PRO A 279 12.92 23.21 12.00
CA PRO A 279 12.12 22.97 13.20
C PRO A 279 10.59 22.96 12.93
N TRP A 280 10.11 23.88 12.09
CA TRP A 280 8.69 23.97 11.74
C TRP A 280 8.19 22.80 10.90
N ALA A 281 9.00 22.30 9.98
CA ALA A 281 8.61 21.15 9.17
C ALA A 281 8.47 19.89 10.04
N PHE A 282 9.35 19.74 11.03
CA PHE A 282 9.28 18.66 12.02
C PHE A 282 8.03 18.79 12.89
N ALA A 283 7.77 19.99 13.43
CA ALA A 283 6.57 20.23 14.25
C ALA A 283 5.27 19.97 13.47
N PHE A 284 5.20 20.45 12.22
CA PHE A 284 4.04 20.23 11.35
C PHE A 284 3.84 18.75 11.00
N ALA A 285 4.90 18.05 10.58
CA ALA A 285 4.80 16.64 10.25
C ALA A 285 4.40 15.80 11.48
N LEU A 286 4.92 16.14 12.66
CA LEU A 286 4.53 15.48 13.90
C LEU A 286 3.06 15.75 14.26
N LEU A 287 2.61 17.02 14.18
CA LEU A 287 1.22 17.39 14.42
C LEU A 287 0.28 16.58 13.52
N VAL A 288 0.55 16.53 12.21
CA VAL A 288 -0.28 15.78 11.26
C VAL A 288 -0.23 14.28 11.55
N LEU A 289 0.94 13.72 11.90
CA LEU A 289 1.05 12.31 12.27
C LEU A 289 0.24 11.94 13.51
N LEU A 290 0.32 12.74 14.57
CA LEU A 290 -0.42 12.49 15.79
C LEU A 290 -1.92 12.71 15.58
N ALA A 291 -2.33 13.76 14.87
CA ALA A 291 -3.72 13.98 14.48
C ALA A 291 -4.27 12.81 13.64
N ALA A 292 -3.51 12.31 12.67
CA ALA A 292 -3.87 11.17 11.82
C ALA A 292 -4.02 9.85 12.61
N SER A 293 -3.42 9.75 13.80
CA SER A 293 -3.58 8.59 14.68
C SER A 293 -4.83 8.63 15.55
N ILE A 294 -5.47 9.80 15.73
CA ILE A 294 -6.67 9.93 16.56
C ILE A 294 -7.79 8.98 16.12
N PRO A 295 -8.14 8.86 14.82
CA PRO A 295 -9.18 7.92 14.38
C PRO A 295 -8.89 6.47 14.79
N LEU A 296 -7.62 6.06 14.84
CA LEU A 296 -7.24 4.71 15.28
C LEU A 296 -7.45 4.51 16.79
N TYR A 297 -7.22 5.55 17.60
CA TYR A 297 -7.52 5.49 19.02
C TYR A 297 -9.02 5.43 19.30
N LEU A 298 -9.85 6.08 18.47
CA LEU A 298 -11.32 6.00 18.59
C LEU A 298 -11.83 4.58 18.32
N LEU A 299 -11.24 3.88 17.35
CA LEU A 299 -11.60 2.48 17.05
C LEU A 299 -11.30 1.50 18.20
N LYS A 300 -10.54 1.91 19.22
CA LYS A 300 -10.22 1.07 20.38
C LYS A 300 -11.24 1.14 21.52
N ILE A 301 -12.16 2.09 21.46
CA ILE A 301 -13.12 2.32 22.54
C ILE A 301 -14.09 1.14 22.61
N GLU A 302 -14.50 0.61 21.46
CA GLU A 302 -15.44 -0.50 21.34
C GLU A 302 -14.76 -1.78 20.86
N MET A 303 -15.28 -2.93 21.30
CA MET A 303 -14.84 -4.24 20.81
C MET A 303 -15.23 -4.39 19.34
N ILE A 304 -14.23 -4.49 18.46
CA ILE A 304 -14.47 -4.64 17.02
C ILE A 304 -14.90 -6.09 16.74
N PRO A 305 -16.08 -6.30 16.12
CA PRO A 305 -16.53 -7.65 15.77
C PRO A 305 -15.59 -8.28 14.73
N ARG A 306 -15.52 -9.61 14.68
CA ARG A 306 -14.53 -10.34 13.85
C ARG A 306 -14.65 -9.97 12.37
N GLU A 307 -15.85 -9.66 11.90
CA GLU A 307 -16.18 -9.25 10.54
C GLU A 307 -15.57 -7.88 10.18
N ALA A 308 -15.27 -7.04 11.18
CA ALA A 308 -14.70 -5.70 11.03
C ALA A 308 -13.21 -5.62 11.42
N ALA A 309 -12.54 -6.75 11.67
CA ALA A 309 -11.12 -6.80 12.06
C ALA A 309 -10.15 -6.22 10.99
N TRP A 310 -10.62 -6.05 9.75
CA TRP A 310 -9.87 -5.39 8.66
C TRP A 310 -9.91 -3.85 8.74
N LEU A 311 -10.84 -3.27 9.50
CA LEU A 311 -11.09 -1.83 9.56
C LEU A 311 -9.90 -1.03 10.13
N PRO A 312 -9.27 -1.43 11.26
CA PRO A 312 -8.09 -0.73 11.77
C PRO A 312 -6.93 -0.68 10.78
N GLY A 313 -6.72 -1.75 10.01
CA GLY A 313 -5.71 -1.80 8.96
C GLY A 313 -5.99 -0.79 7.84
N LEU A 314 -7.26 -0.63 7.44
CA LEU A 314 -7.64 0.35 6.44
C LEU A 314 -7.47 1.78 6.94
N VAL A 315 -8.01 2.10 8.12
CA VAL A 315 -7.87 3.43 8.73
C VAL A 315 -6.40 3.78 8.94
N PHE A 316 -5.58 2.81 9.34
CA PHE A 316 -4.13 2.98 9.47
C PHE A 316 -3.49 3.40 8.16
N VAL A 317 -3.75 2.69 7.06
CA VAL A 317 -3.13 3.04 5.77
C VAL A 317 -3.65 4.38 5.25
N VAL A 318 -4.95 4.63 5.31
CA VAL A 318 -5.56 5.86 4.77
C VAL A 318 -5.07 7.10 5.50
N PHE A 319 -4.97 7.07 6.83
CA PHE A 319 -4.57 8.23 7.61
C PHE A 319 -3.06 8.33 7.85
N LEU A 320 -2.38 7.23 8.19
CA LEU A 320 -0.96 7.30 8.55
C LEU A 320 -0.02 7.28 7.33
N ALA A 321 -0.42 6.70 6.19
CA ALA A 321 0.43 6.77 5.00
C ALA A 321 0.75 8.22 4.59
N PRO A 322 -0.24 9.12 4.36
CA PRO A 322 0.06 10.50 4.01
C PRO A 322 0.81 11.24 5.10
N ALA A 323 0.51 10.98 6.38
CA ALA A 323 1.24 11.60 7.47
C ALA A 323 2.72 11.18 7.51
N ARG A 324 3.03 9.90 7.26
CA ARG A 324 4.41 9.41 7.17
C ARG A 324 5.16 9.95 5.95
N LEU A 325 4.47 10.21 4.84
CA LEU A 325 5.06 10.94 3.71
C LEU A 325 5.51 12.36 4.14
N LEU A 326 4.71 13.04 4.97
CA LEU A 326 5.08 14.37 5.50
C LEU A 326 6.29 14.31 6.45
N VAL A 327 6.42 13.25 7.25
CA VAL A 327 7.64 13.00 8.05
C VAL A 327 8.86 12.86 7.13
N GLY A 328 8.73 12.08 6.05
CA GLY A 328 9.75 11.97 5.01
C GLY A 328 10.12 13.31 4.38
N TRP A 329 9.12 14.14 4.06
CA TRP A 329 9.32 15.47 3.51
C TRP A 329 10.01 16.44 4.49
N ALA A 330 9.60 16.42 5.76
CA ALA A 330 10.25 17.21 6.80
C ALA A 330 11.74 16.81 6.96
N TYR A 331 12.01 15.51 6.93
CA TYR A 331 13.38 14.98 6.94
C TYR A 331 14.17 15.44 5.70
N ALA A 332 13.59 15.35 4.49
CA ALA A 332 14.21 15.85 3.26
C ALA A 332 14.58 17.33 3.35
N ARG A 333 13.67 18.14 3.91
CA ARG A 333 13.90 19.59 4.07
C ARG A 333 15.06 19.86 5.02
N SER A 334 15.26 19.05 6.05
CA SER A 334 16.42 19.17 6.93
C SER A 334 17.73 18.74 6.29
N LEU A 335 17.71 17.80 5.34
CA LEU A 335 18.90 17.37 4.60
C LEU A 335 19.40 18.42 3.61
N ARG A 336 18.48 19.20 3.03
CA ARG A 336 18.80 20.20 1.98
C ARG A 336 19.23 21.56 2.52
N ARG A 337 19.14 21.78 3.84
CA ARG A 337 19.54 23.05 4.46
C ARG A 337 20.92 22.90 5.07
N GLU A 338 21.86 23.71 4.61
CA GLU A 338 23.23 23.74 5.12
C GLU A 338 23.34 24.58 6.40
N SER A 339 22.60 25.70 6.47
CA SER A 339 22.59 26.58 7.64
C SER A 339 21.54 26.15 8.67
N ARG A 340 21.91 26.22 9.95
CA ARG A 340 20.97 26.06 11.07
C ARG A 340 19.90 27.14 11.03
N SER A 341 18.66 26.78 11.35
CA SER A 341 17.59 27.76 11.50
C SER A 341 17.89 28.74 12.64
N HIS A 342 17.46 29.99 12.50
CA HIS A 342 17.57 31.01 13.56
C HIS A 342 17.01 30.51 14.89
N TRP A 343 17.62 30.94 15.99
CA TRP A 343 17.28 30.50 17.35
C TRP A 343 15.79 30.68 17.69
N PHE A 344 15.19 31.80 17.29
CA PHE A 344 13.76 32.08 17.50
C PHE A 344 12.85 31.00 16.92
N PHE A 345 13.06 30.63 15.64
CA PHE A 345 12.27 29.57 15.00
C PHE A 345 12.51 28.18 15.61
N ARG A 346 13.70 27.93 16.16
CA ARG A 346 13.98 26.68 16.88
C ARG A 346 13.25 26.60 18.21
N LEU A 347 13.20 27.71 18.94
CA LEU A 347 12.45 27.80 20.20
C LEU A 347 10.96 27.60 19.95
N LEU A 348 10.39 28.34 19.00
CA LEU A 348 8.96 28.26 18.69
C LEU A 348 8.56 26.88 18.14
N GLY A 349 9.37 26.29 17.27
CA GLY A 349 9.15 24.92 16.81
C GLY A 349 9.28 23.87 17.93
N ARG A 350 10.16 24.10 18.92
CA ARG A 350 10.27 23.21 20.09
C ARG A 350 9.04 23.32 20.97
N LEU A 351 8.54 24.54 21.23
CA LEU A 351 7.30 24.75 21.97
C LEU A 351 6.12 24.05 21.28
N ALA A 352 6.00 24.18 19.96
CA ALA A 352 4.97 23.48 19.18
C ALA A 352 5.08 21.96 19.33
N ILE A 353 6.28 21.37 19.23
CA ILE A 353 6.49 19.93 19.46
C ILE A 353 6.10 19.53 20.88
N VAL A 354 6.46 20.31 21.89
CA VAL A 354 6.13 20.00 23.29
C VAL A 354 4.62 19.99 23.50
N VAL A 355 3.90 21.00 23.00
CA VAL A 355 2.43 21.05 23.08
C VAL A 355 1.82 19.81 22.43
N VAL A 356 2.25 19.48 21.21
CA VAL A 356 1.78 18.31 20.48
C VAL A 356 2.10 17.00 21.20
N ALA A 357 3.29 16.89 21.81
CA ALA A 357 3.71 15.74 22.58
C ALA A 357 2.88 15.55 23.85
N VAL A 358 2.61 16.64 24.59
CA VAL A 358 1.78 16.62 25.80
C VAL A 358 0.37 16.16 25.45
N VAL A 359 -0.25 16.73 24.41
CA VAL A 359 -1.58 16.31 23.96
C VAL A 359 -1.61 14.81 23.63
N TYR A 360 -0.62 14.31 22.88
CA TYR A 360 -0.52 12.90 22.57
C TYR A 360 -0.38 12.02 23.81
N VAL A 361 0.51 12.38 24.74
CA VAL A 361 0.71 11.62 25.98
C VAL A 361 -0.55 11.59 26.83
N VAL A 362 -1.29 12.70 26.92
CA VAL A 362 -2.59 12.74 27.60
C VAL A 362 -3.58 11.80 26.93
N VAL A 363 -3.67 11.80 25.59
CA VAL A 363 -4.55 10.86 24.85
C VAL A 363 -4.15 9.41 25.12
N VAL A 364 -2.85 9.08 25.08
CA VAL A 364 -2.35 7.73 25.39
C VAL A 364 -2.67 7.35 26.84
N PHE A 365 -2.44 8.26 27.78
CA PHE A 365 -2.76 8.04 29.19
C PHE A 365 -4.26 7.80 29.40
N LEU A 366 -5.14 8.61 28.79
CA LEU A 366 -6.59 8.41 28.87
C LEU A 366 -7.03 7.11 28.21
N SER A 367 -6.34 6.68 27.15
CA SER A 367 -6.69 5.45 26.43
C SER A 367 -6.65 4.19 27.31
N GLN A 368 -5.86 4.16 28.37
CA GLN A 368 -5.85 3.02 29.31
C GLN A 368 -7.18 2.86 30.06
N TYR A 369 -7.95 3.94 30.20
CA TYR A 369 -9.24 3.96 30.89
C TYR A 369 -10.43 3.89 29.93
N THR A 370 -10.26 4.36 28.69
CA THR A 370 -11.35 4.41 27.71
C THR A 370 -11.35 3.25 26.72
N SER A 371 -10.23 2.55 26.53
CA SER A 371 -10.13 1.47 25.57
C SER A 371 -10.54 0.12 26.16
N TRP A 372 -11.10 -0.74 25.31
CA TRP A 372 -11.49 -2.10 25.69
C TRP A 372 -10.32 -2.92 26.24
N GLY A 373 -9.10 -2.74 25.68
CA GLY A 373 -7.89 -3.45 26.10
C GLY A 373 -7.29 -2.99 27.43
N GLY A 374 -7.85 -1.94 28.05
CA GLY A 374 -7.34 -1.36 29.30
C GLY A 374 -5.87 -0.98 29.22
N VAL A 375 -5.07 -1.42 30.19
CA VAL A 375 -3.63 -1.14 30.29
C VAL A 375 -2.83 -1.66 29.08
N TRP A 376 -3.27 -2.76 28.43
CA TRP A 376 -2.57 -3.32 27.27
C TRP A 376 -2.58 -2.38 26.05
N SER A 377 -3.59 -1.52 25.96
CA SER A 377 -3.71 -0.52 24.91
C SER A 377 -2.53 0.46 24.86
N LEU A 378 -1.84 0.66 25.99
CA LEU A 378 -0.66 1.52 26.08
C LEU A 378 0.51 1.02 25.20
N TYR A 379 0.62 -0.30 24.99
CA TYR A 379 1.67 -0.90 24.14
C TYR A 379 1.34 -0.83 22.65
N GLU A 380 0.09 -0.55 22.32
CA GLU A 380 -0.41 -0.45 20.96
C GLU A 380 -0.46 1.02 20.51
N GLN A 381 0.73 1.62 20.39
CA GLN A 381 0.87 3.01 19.96
C GLN A 381 0.83 3.14 18.44
N HIS A 382 -0.37 3.32 17.90
CA HIS A 382 -0.65 3.28 16.47
C HIS A 382 0.06 4.37 15.66
N ALA A 383 0.40 5.49 16.28
CA ALA A 383 1.19 6.55 15.65
C ALA A 383 2.55 6.04 15.14
N PHE A 384 3.14 5.06 15.84
CA PHE A 384 4.51 4.58 15.59
C PHE A 384 4.56 3.10 15.18
N LEU A 385 3.66 2.29 15.74
CA LEU A 385 3.56 0.85 15.54
C LEU A 385 2.35 0.51 14.65
N THR A 386 2.32 -0.73 14.18
CA THR A 386 1.23 -1.30 13.38
C THR A 386 -0.02 -1.58 14.21
N PRO A 387 -1.23 -1.56 13.59
CA PRO A 387 -2.50 -1.66 14.30
C PRO A 387 -2.89 -3.09 14.72
N ALA A 388 -2.20 -4.13 14.23
CA ALA A 388 -2.66 -5.49 14.49
C ALA A 388 -2.54 -5.85 15.97
N PRO A 389 -3.57 -6.47 16.56
CA PRO A 389 -3.51 -6.95 17.91
C PRO A 389 -2.55 -8.15 17.96
N PHE A 390 -1.45 -8.00 18.68
CA PHE A 390 -0.55 -9.12 18.95
C PHE A 390 -1.12 -10.11 19.98
N TRP A 391 -2.18 -9.72 20.71
CA TRP A 391 -2.57 -10.35 21.96
C TRP A 391 -4.08 -10.64 22.12
N SER A 392 -4.93 -10.40 21.11
CA SER A 392 -6.40 -10.49 21.26
C SER A 392 -7.05 -11.72 20.61
N PHE A 393 -6.29 -12.77 20.26
CA PHE A 393 -6.86 -13.90 19.53
C PHE A 393 -7.61 -14.93 20.38
N GLU A 394 -7.54 -14.86 21.70
CA GLU A 394 -8.29 -15.77 22.58
C GLU A 394 -8.83 -15.04 23.80
N ARG A 395 -10.11 -14.67 23.73
CA ARG A 395 -11.06 -14.83 24.83
C ARG A 395 -12.48 -14.90 24.30
#